data_AF-A0A661WSF1-F1
#
_entry.id   AF-A0A661WSF1-F1
#
_cell.length_a   1.000
_cell.length_b   1.000
_cell.length_c   1.000
_cell.angle_alpha   90.00
_cell.angle_beta   90.00
_cell.angle_gamma   90.00
#
_symmetry.space_group_name_H-M   'P 1'
#
loop_
_entity.id
_entity.type
_entity.pdbx_description
1 polymer ?
#
loop_
_entity_poly.entity_id
_entity_poly.type
_entity_poly.pdbx_seq_one_letter_code
_entity_poly.pdbx_strand_id
1 'polypeptide(L)'
;MMKKTLVLATILAVVAVSTQAAVDIWQGGDGDYANGANWSTGLIPQSDDSHGLINDNTVVQPTISTAIGQAPTTLGIGWDNPYGELNVAPGGSIVANDVWLGFDDNVPSRGVLNVNGNMIIGGMLTVGGNNGSTGTVHLIGGFLHLANVPTVNVGPIDDGVFQFENNGFLLINGNWVGAGFPAYMSAPAGKTIAEVYNSTDGRTEWTVVPEPATLGLIVILGLAFLRRK
;
A
#
# COMPACT_ATOMS: atom_id res chain seq x y z
N MET A 1 -7.04 -49.80 53.21
CA MET A 1 -7.45 -49.91 51.79
C MET A 1 -7.93 -48.55 51.31
N MET A 2 -7.16 -47.92 50.42
CA MET A 2 -7.34 -46.52 50.00
C MET A 2 -8.54 -46.35 49.05
N LYS A 3 -9.41 -45.38 49.38
CA LYS A 3 -10.44 -44.83 48.49
C LYS A 3 -9.75 -44.10 47.34
N LYS A 4 -10.02 -44.53 46.10
CA LYS A 4 -9.55 -43.82 44.89
C LYS A 4 -10.61 -42.80 44.49
N THR A 5 -10.34 -41.54 44.77
CA THR A 5 -11.13 -40.41 44.26
C THR A 5 -10.58 -40.06 42.88
N LEU A 6 -11.37 -40.31 41.83
CA LEU A 6 -11.04 -39.89 40.47
C LEU A 6 -11.46 -38.41 40.34
N VAL A 7 -10.48 -37.50 40.30
CA VAL A 7 -10.72 -36.09 39.98
C VAL A 7 -10.66 -35.97 38.46
N LEU A 8 -11.82 -35.81 37.83
CA LEU A 8 -11.92 -35.47 36.41
C LEU A 8 -11.60 -33.97 36.29
N ALA A 9 -10.38 -33.65 35.86
CA ALA A 9 -10.04 -32.29 35.46
C ALA A 9 -10.65 -32.01 34.08
N THR A 10 -11.79 -31.35 34.06
CA THR A 10 -12.38 -30.81 32.83
C THR A 10 -11.47 -29.66 32.36
N ILE A 11 -10.56 -29.95 31.42
CA ILE A 11 -9.88 -28.92 30.65
C ILE A 11 -10.96 -28.26 29.81
N LEU A 12 -11.45 -27.11 30.26
CA LEU A 12 -12.25 -26.21 29.44
C LEU A 12 -11.28 -25.60 28.42
N ALA A 13 -11.04 -26.33 27.33
CA ALA A 13 -10.50 -25.72 26.13
C ALA A 13 -11.54 -24.70 25.69
N VAL A 14 -11.28 -23.43 25.97
CA VAL A 14 -11.93 -22.33 25.26
C VAL A 14 -11.48 -22.49 23.81
N VAL A 15 -12.23 -23.28 23.05
CA VAL A 15 -12.26 -23.14 21.60
C VAL A 15 -12.78 -21.73 21.42
N ALA A 16 -11.88 -20.79 21.12
CA ALA A 16 -12.26 -19.51 20.57
C ALA A 16 -13.05 -19.86 19.30
N VAL A 17 -14.37 -19.84 19.44
CA VAL A 17 -15.29 -19.99 18.34
C VAL A 17 -14.94 -18.85 17.41
N SER A 18 -14.59 -19.16 16.17
CA SER A 18 -14.35 -18.19 15.10
C SER A 18 -15.64 -17.39 14.89
N THR A 19 -15.78 -16.27 15.59
CA THR A 19 -16.95 -15.41 15.51
C THR A 19 -16.67 -14.31 14.51
N GLN A 20 -16.80 -14.62 13.22
CA GLN A 20 -16.71 -13.66 12.11
C GLN A 20 -15.31 -13.03 11.95
N ALA A 21 -14.74 -13.10 10.75
CA ALA A 21 -13.48 -12.42 10.44
C ALA A 21 -13.65 -10.92 10.78
N ALA A 22 -12.89 -10.42 11.77
CA ALA A 22 -13.20 -9.13 12.36
C ALA A 22 -13.03 -8.01 11.33
N VAL A 23 -13.76 -6.90 11.54
CA VAL A 23 -13.50 -5.64 10.87
C VAL A 23 -12.87 -4.74 11.92
N ASP A 24 -11.60 -4.45 11.73
CA ASP A 24 -10.83 -3.58 12.61
C ASP A 24 -10.72 -2.19 12.01
N ILE A 25 -11.11 -1.18 12.77
CA ILE A 25 -11.13 0.20 12.32
C ILE A 25 -10.02 0.96 13.03
N TRP A 26 -9.23 1.72 12.26
CA TRP A 26 -8.23 2.63 12.80
C TRP A 26 -8.91 3.73 13.63
N GLN A 27 -8.42 3.97 14.85
CA GLN A 27 -8.98 4.96 15.78
C GLN A 27 -8.03 6.14 16.04
N GLY A 28 -6.86 6.18 15.38
CA GLY A 28 -5.83 7.17 15.66
C GLY A 28 -4.96 6.78 16.85
N GLY A 29 -4.42 7.77 17.57
CA GLY A 29 -3.54 7.55 18.72
C GLY A 29 -2.13 8.09 18.45
N ASP A 30 -1.12 7.27 18.71
CA ASP A 30 0.30 7.67 18.50
C ASP A 30 0.76 7.58 17.04
N GLY A 31 -0.06 7.03 16.15
CA GLY A 31 0.23 6.89 14.73
C GLY A 31 1.02 5.64 14.35
N ASP A 32 1.39 4.79 15.30
CA ASP A 32 2.07 3.52 15.00
C ASP A 32 1.05 2.46 14.56
N TYR A 33 1.15 1.99 13.32
CA TYR A 33 0.30 0.91 12.81
C TYR A 33 0.39 -0.35 13.68
N ALA A 34 1.57 -0.62 14.23
CA ALA A 34 1.85 -1.81 15.03
C ALA A 34 1.38 -1.69 16.49
N ASN A 35 0.81 -0.55 16.90
CA ASN A 35 0.21 -0.42 18.22
C ASN A 35 -1.28 -0.84 18.16
N GLY A 36 -1.57 -2.03 18.69
CA GLY A 36 -2.94 -2.57 18.73
C GLY A 36 -3.95 -1.65 19.42
N ALA A 37 -3.52 -0.82 20.37
CA ALA A 37 -4.41 0.13 21.06
C ALA A 37 -4.96 1.23 20.14
N ASN A 38 -4.37 1.42 18.95
CA ASN A 38 -4.83 2.35 17.92
C ASN A 38 -5.96 1.76 17.04
N TRP A 39 -6.31 0.49 17.24
CA TRP A 39 -7.35 -0.22 16.48
C TRP A 39 -8.56 -0.50 17.37
N SER A 40 -9.75 -0.59 16.75
CA SER A 40 -11.02 -0.74 17.48
C SER A 40 -11.14 -1.98 18.36
N THR A 41 -10.39 -3.03 18.08
CA THR A 41 -10.36 -4.27 18.88
C THR A 41 -9.25 -4.29 19.92
N GLY A 42 -8.39 -3.25 19.96
CA GLY A 42 -7.20 -3.22 20.82
C GLY A 42 -6.07 -4.15 20.36
N LEU A 43 -6.19 -4.73 19.16
CA LEU A 43 -5.23 -5.63 18.55
C LEU A 43 -4.87 -5.14 17.14
N ILE A 44 -3.67 -5.49 16.68
CA ILE A 44 -3.28 -5.23 15.28
C ILE A 44 -4.10 -6.17 14.39
N PRO A 45 -4.69 -5.72 13.27
CA PRO A 45 -5.41 -6.60 12.37
C PRO A 45 -4.51 -7.72 11.83
N GLN A 46 -4.99 -8.95 11.85
CA GLN A 46 -4.29 -10.18 11.46
C GLN A 46 -4.90 -10.78 10.20
N SER A 47 -4.24 -11.79 9.61
CA SER A 47 -4.65 -12.39 8.33
C SER A 47 -6.00 -13.11 8.33
N ASP A 48 -6.53 -13.46 9.49
CA ASP A 48 -7.86 -14.03 9.67
C ASP A 48 -8.96 -12.98 9.87
N ASP A 49 -8.59 -11.70 9.98
CA ASP A 49 -9.51 -10.59 9.94
C ASP A 49 -9.93 -10.29 8.50
N SER A 50 -11.20 -9.92 8.34
CA SER A 50 -11.76 -9.66 7.02
C SER A 50 -11.23 -8.35 6.48
N HIS A 51 -11.20 -7.33 7.34
CA HIS A 51 -10.82 -5.98 6.95
C HIS A 51 -10.04 -5.29 8.06
N GLY A 52 -8.97 -4.59 7.68
CA GLY A 52 -8.44 -3.44 8.42
C GLY A 52 -8.83 -2.18 7.67
N LEU A 53 -9.60 -1.30 8.30
CA LEU A 53 -10.13 -0.10 7.70
C LEU A 53 -9.45 1.13 8.27
N ILE A 54 -8.71 1.82 7.42
CA ILE A 54 -8.09 3.12 7.69
C ILE A 54 -9.04 4.16 7.12
N ASN A 55 -10.00 4.52 7.95
CA ASN A 55 -11.07 5.44 7.66
C ASN A 55 -11.00 6.55 8.70
N ASP A 56 -11.47 7.75 8.36
CA ASP A 56 -11.76 8.88 9.26
C ASP A 56 -10.74 10.04 9.26
N ASN A 57 -11.28 11.20 9.61
CA ASN A 57 -10.63 12.49 9.83
C ASN A 57 -9.78 12.53 11.11
N THR A 58 -9.31 11.39 11.61
CA THR A 58 -8.41 11.40 12.76
C THR A 58 -7.16 12.17 12.36
N VAL A 59 -6.70 13.04 13.27
CA VAL A 59 -5.56 13.93 13.01
C VAL A 59 -4.28 13.11 12.73
N VAL A 60 -4.21 11.88 13.25
CA VAL A 60 -3.04 11.02 13.15
C VAL A 60 -3.38 9.75 12.37
N GLN A 61 -2.93 9.73 11.13
CA GLN A 61 -3.04 8.60 10.22
C GLN A 61 -1.91 7.58 10.48
N PRO A 62 -2.14 6.28 10.23
CA PRO A 62 -1.17 5.24 10.55
C PRO A 62 0.14 5.38 9.74
N THR A 63 1.24 5.11 10.42
CA THR A 63 2.57 4.96 9.84
C THR A 63 3.14 3.59 10.18
N ILE A 64 3.53 2.86 9.14
CA ILE A 64 4.32 1.64 9.21
C ILE A 64 5.79 2.04 9.15
N SER A 65 6.47 2.03 10.30
CA SER A 65 7.91 2.35 10.42
C SER A 65 8.78 1.13 10.70
N THR A 66 8.15 -0.03 10.91
CA THR A 66 8.79 -1.32 11.14
C THR A 66 8.17 -2.40 10.25
N ALA A 67 8.71 -3.61 10.27
CA ALA A 67 8.15 -4.72 9.52
C ALA A 67 6.88 -5.26 10.20
N ILE A 68 5.79 -5.29 9.44
CA ILE A 68 4.50 -5.87 9.82
C ILE A 68 4.45 -7.31 9.32
N GLY A 69 4.34 -8.26 10.25
CA GLY A 69 4.41 -9.69 9.94
C GLY A 69 3.13 -10.28 9.36
N GLN A 70 1.97 -9.66 9.62
CA GLN A 70 0.68 -10.08 9.11
C GLN A 70 -0.21 -8.85 8.87
N ALA A 71 -1.05 -8.95 7.84
CA ALA A 71 -2.01 -7.94 7.46
C ALA A 71 -3.38 -8.63 7.25
N PRO A 72 -4.49 -7.89 7.38
CA PRO A 72 -5.82 -8.43 7.15
C PRO A 72 -6.02 -8.88 5.71
N THR A 73 -7.05 -9.69 5.48
CA THR A 73 -7.42 -10.15 4.14
C THR A 73 -7.61 -8.97 3.19
N THR A 74 -8.21 -7.89 3.69
CA THR A 74 -8.40 -6.65 2.96
C THR A 74 -7.98 -5.45 3.80
N LEU A 75 -7.20 -4.55 3.22
CA LEU A 75 -6.83 -3.26 3.79
C LEU A 75 -7.57 -2.16 3.02
N GLY A 76 -8.58 -1.57 3.64
CA GLY A 76 -9.31 -0.43 3.09
C GLY A 76 -8.68 0.88 3.57
N ILE A 77 -8.35 1.79 2.65
CA ILE A 77 -7.82 3.12 2.95
C ILE A 77 -8.74 4.16 2.33
N GLY A 78 -9.47 4.88 3.17
CA GLY A 78 -10.61 5.69 2.73
C GLY A 78 -11.68 4.79 2.11
N TRP A 79 -12.07 3.73 2.83
CA TRP A 79 -13.16 2.83 2.44
C TRP A 79 -14.44 3.25 3.16
N ASP A 80 -15.55 3.47 2.47
CA ASP A 80 -16.83 3.90 3.09
C ASP A 80 -16.72 5.14 3.99
N ASN A 81 -15.76 6.03 3.68
CA ASN A 81 -15.44 7.19 4.49
C ASN A 81 -14.75 8.28 3.65
N PRO A 82 -15.04 9.57 3.89
CA PRO A 82 -14.47 10.67 3.10
C PRO A 82 -12.94 10.64 2.93
N TYR A 83 -12.19 10.11 3.90
CA TYR A 83 -10.73 10.09 3.84
C TYR A 83 -10.11 8.92 4.59
N GLY A 84 -8.96 8.45 4.10
CA GLY A 84 -8.00 7.64 4.83
C GLY A 84 -6.62 7.73 4.19
N GLU A 85 -5.58 7.58 5.01
CA GLU A 85 -4.20 7.63 4.54
C GLU A 85 -3.34 6.58 5.25
N LEU A 86 -2.46 5.91 4.50
CA LEU A 86 -1.45 5.03 5.06
C LEU A 86 -0.05 5.46 4.63
N ASN A 87 0.83 5.60 5.61
CA ASN A 87 2.24 5.90 5.40
C ASN A 87 3.10 4.65 5.62
N VAL A 88 3.82 4.19 4.60
CA VAL A 88 4.89 3.20 4.75
C VAL A 88 6.21 3.96 4.75
N ALA A 89 6.77 4.20 5.93
CA ALA A 89 7.98 4.99 6.13
C ALA A 89 9.26 4.19 5.80
N PRO A 90 10.41 4.85 5.61
CA PRO A 90 11.69 4.16 5.44
C PRO A 90 11.98 3.18 6.59
N GLY A 91 12.36 1.95 6.25
CA GLY A 91 12.53 0.84 7.21
C GLY A 91 11.25 0.09 7.57
N GLY A 92 10.08 0.67 7.27
CA GLY A 92 8.79 0.03 7.36
C GLY A 92 8.55 -0.96 6.22
N SER A 93 7.85 -2.06 6.53
CA SER A 93 7.39 -2.96 5.48
C SER A 93 6.10 -3.69 5.84
N ILE A 94 5.29 -4.01 4.83
CA ILE A 94 4.08 -4.81 5.00
C ILE A 94 3.82 -5.67 3.76
N VAL A 95 3.30 -6.87 3.99
CA VAL A 95 2.75 -7.74 2.94
C VAL A 95 1.24 -7.77 3.14
N ALA A 96 0.52 -7.03 2.30
CA ALA A 96 -0.93 -7.00 2.29
C ALA A 96 -1.47 -8.01 1.27
N ASN A 97 -2.69 -8.51 1.50
CA ASN A 97 -3.38 -9.33 0.52
C ASN A 97 -4.11 -8.43 -0.49
N ASP A 98 -5.32 -7.95 -0.15
CA ASP A 98 -6.06 -7.00 -0.98
C ASP A 98 -5.97 -5.59 -0.40
N VAL A 99 -5.86 -4.57 -1.25
CA VAL A 99 -5.81 -3.16 -0.86
C VAL A 99 -6.76 -2.35 -1.71
N TRP A 100 -7.57 -1.51 -1.06
CA TRP A 100 -8.55 -0.66 -1.73
C TRP A 100 -8.34 0.79 -1.29
N LEU A 101 -8.08 1.67 -2.25
CA LEU A 101 -7.80 3.09 -2.01
C LEU A 101 -8.95 3.95 -2.54
N GLY A 102 -9.64 4.63 -1.63
CA GLY A 102 -10.76 5.51 -1.98
C GLY A 102 -11.87 4.70 -2.64
N PHE A 103 -12.53 3.87 -1.86
CA PHE A 103 -13.55 2.95 -2.36
C PHE A 103 -14.81 3.05 -1.52
N ASP A 104 -15.94 3.31 -2.17
CA ASP A 104 -17.24 3.31 -1.51
C ASP A 104 -18.37 3.26 -2.57
N ASP A 105 -19.52 2.69 -2.18
CA ASP A 105 -20.72 2.55 -3.02
C ASP A 105 -21.83 3.61 -2.83
N ASN A 106 -21.70 4.57 -1.91
CA ASN A 106 -22.69 5.58 -1.50
C ASN A 106 -22.17 7.04 -1.26
N VAL A 107 -20.96 7.24 -0.75
CA VAL A 107 -20.27 8.48 -0.38
C VAL A 107 -18.88 8.58 -1.07
N PRO A 108 -18.58 9.69 -1.76
CA PRO A 108 -17.24 9.92 -2.32
C PRO A 108 -16.14 9.76 -1.27
N SER A 109 -15.24 8.81 -1.50
CA SER A 109 -14.18 8.45 -0.55
C SER A 109 -12.80 8.69 -1.14
N ARG A 110 -11.84 9.11 -0.31
CA ARG A 110 -10.47 9.40 -0.75
C ARG A 110 -9.45 8.57 0.02
N GLY A 111 -8.69 7.75 -0.71
CA GLY A 111 -7.60 6.94 -0.15
C GLY A 111 -6.25 7.42 -0.63
N VAL A 112 -5.31 7.58 0.32
CA VAL A 112 -3.92 7.96 0.01
C VAL A 112 -2.96 6.91 0.57
N LEU A 113 -2.09 6.38 -0.28
CA LEU A 113 -1.04 5.45 0.11
C LEU A 113 0.33 6.07 -0.19
N ASN A 114 1.11 6.37 0.84
CA ASN A 114 2.46 6.90 0.71
C ASN A 114 3.49 5.79 0.93
N VAL A 115 4.29 5.47 -0.08
CA VAL A 115 5.29 4.40 -0.05
C VAL A 115 6.70 4.98 -0.11
N ASN A 116 7.36 5.03 1.04
CA ASN A 116 8.76 5.39 1.22
C ASN A 116 9.58 4.25 1.87
N GLY A 117 8.91 3.19 2.33
CA GLY A 117 9.46 1.89 2.68
C GLY A 117 9.05 0.83 1.67
N ASN A 118 8.73 -0.38 2.13
CA ASN A 118 8.48 -1.52 1.24
C ASN A 118 7.05 -2.04 1.41
N MET A 119 6.29 -2.16 0.33
CA MET A 119 4.97 -2.77 0.36
C MET A 119 4.84 -3.83 -0.71
N ILE A 120 4.33 -5.00 -0.33
CA ILE A 120 3.95 -6.07 -1.27
C ILE A 120 2.44 -6.26 -1.17
N ILE A 121 1.77 -6.31 -2.31
CA ILE A 121 0.34 -6.62 -2.41
C ILE A 121 0.20 -7.93 -3.18
N GLY A 122 -0.18 -8.98 -2.46
CA GLY A 122 -0.27 -10.35 -2.99
C GLY A 122 -1.55 -10.64 -3.78
N GLY A 123 -2.62 -9.91 -3.48
CA GLY A 123 -3.92 -10.02 -4.14
C GLY A 123 -4.13 -8.88 -5.13
N MET A 124 -5.18 -8.10 -4.91
CA MET A 124 -5.60 -6.99 -5.76
C MET A 124 -5.26 -5.65 -5.11
N LEU A 125 -4.80 -4.69 -5.92
CA LEU A 125 -4.80 -3.28 -5.58
C LEU A 125 -5.87 -2.57 -6.42
N THR A 126 -6.84 -1.93 -5.77
CA THR A 126 -7.82 -1.05 -6.42
C THR A 126 -7.52 0.40 -6.06
N VAL A 127 -7.42 1.27 -7.07
CA VAL A 127 -7.11 2.70 -6.91
C VAL A 127 -8.20 3.54 -7.55
N GLY A 128 -8.92 4.29 -6.72
CA GLY A 128 -10.18 4.92 -7.11
C GLY A 128 -11.29 3.88 -7.12
N GLY A 129 -12.46 4.26 -6.62
CA GLY A 129 -13.62 3.39 -6.46
C GLY A 129 -14.83 3.98 -7.15
N ASN A 130 -16.03 3.54 -6.76
CA ASN A 130 -17.27 4.05 -7.31
C ASN A 130 -17.61 5.45 -6.75
N ASN A 131 -18.60 6.11 -7.35
CA ASN A 131 -19.33 7.28 -6.82
C ASN A 131 -18.50 8.53 -6.50
N GLY A 132 -17.53 8.87 -7.33
CA GLY A 132 -16.68 10.04 -7.14
C GLY A 132 -15.47 9.79 -6.24
N SER A 133 -15.12 8.53 -6.01
CA SER A 133 -14.05 8.16 -5.09
C SER A 133 -12.68 8.25 -5.77
N THR A 134 -11.68 8.69 -5.01
CA THR A 134 -10.33 8.96 -5.52
C THR A 134 -9.30 8.14 -4.77
N GLY A 135 -8.39 7.52 -5.51
CA GLY A 135 -7.27 6.77 -4.95
C GLY A 135 -5.96 7.38 -5.41
N THR A 136 -5.03 7.57 -4.50
CA THR A 136 -3.70 8.05 -4.86
C THR A 136 -2.63 7.20 -4.22
N VAL A 137 -1.70 6.70 -5.04
CA VAL A 137 -0.48 6.05 -4.59
C VAL A 137 0.68 7.01 -4.81
N HIS A 138 1.37 7.42 -3.76
CA HIS A 138 2.61 8.18 -3.84
C HIS A 138 3.81 7.23 -3.66
N LEU A 139 4.65 7.10 -4.68
CA LEU A 139 5.89 6.31 -4.64
C LEU A 139 7.07 7.23 -4.40
N ILE A 140 7.46 7.41 -3.14
CA ILE A 140 8.35 8.50 -2.70
C ILE A 140 9.83 8.09 -2.74
N GLY A 141 10.16 6.86 -2.37
CA GLY A 141 11.57 6.43 -2.24
C GLY A 141 11.81 4.94 -1.96
N GLY A 142 10.75 4.15 -1.85
CA GLY A 142 10.82 2.70 -1.67
C GLY A 142 10.18 1.94 -2.82
N PHE A 143 9.72 0.71 -2.57
CA PHE A 143 9.06 -0.09 -3.61
C PHE A 143 7.64 -0.52 -3.23
N LEU A 144 6.77 -0.47 -4.22
CA LEU A 144 5.48 -1.14 -4.23
C LEU A 144 5.55 -2.32 -5.21
N HIS A 145 5.37 -3.53 -4.71
CA HIS A 145 5.37 -4.75 -5.53
C HIS A 145 3.98 -5.37 -5.56
N LEU A 146 3.40 -5.47 -6.75
CA LEU A 146 2.08 -6.02 -6.99
C LEU A 146 2.19 -7.41 -7.64
N ALA A 147 1.43 -8.37 -7.14
CA ALA A 147 1.31 -9.67 -7.77
C ALA A 147 0.52 -9.62 -9.08
N ASN A 148 -0.39 -8.65 -9.21
CA ASN A 148 -1.28 -8.47 -10.36
C ASN A 148 -1.31 -7.00 -10.79
N VAL A 149 -1.77 -6.73 -12.01
CA VAL A 149 -2.05 -5.36 -12.45
C VAL A 149 -3.16 -4.76 -11.59
N PRO A 150 -2.98 -3.54 -11.07
CA PRO A 150 -4.00 -2.91 -10.24
C PRO A 150 -5.22 -2.51 -11.08
N THR A 151 -6.39 -2.54 -10.44
CA THR A 151 -7.61 -1.94 -11.00
C THR A 151 -7.55 -0.44 -10.74
N VAL A 152 -7.41 0.35 -11.79
CA VAL A 152 -7.40 1.82 -11.69
C VAL A 152 -8.67 2.35 -12.30
N ASN A 153 -9.55 2.91 -11.46
CA ASN A 153 -10.79 3.49 -11.92
C ASN A 153 -10.54 4.95 -12.29
N VAL A 154 -10.77 5.27 -13.56
CA VAL A 154 -10.68 6.63 -14.10
C VAL A 154 -11.96 6.93 -14.84
N GLY A 155 -12.67 7.94 -14.37
CA GLY A 155 -13.94 8.35 -14.91
C GLY A 155 -14.12 9.87 -14.79
N PRO A 156 -15.28 10.39 -15.23
CA PRO A 156 -15.61 11.80 -15.05
C PRO A 156 -15.78 12.20 -13.57
N ILE A 157 -15.87 11.23 -12.67
CA ILE A 157 -16.09 11.42 -11.23
C ILE A 157 -15.03 10.70 -10.38
N ASP A 158 -14.53 9.54 -10.81
CA ASP A 158 -13.52 8.76 -10.09
C ASP A 158 -12.11 9.03 -10.64
N ASP A 159 -11.11 9.07 -9.77
CA ASP A 159 -9.72 9.31 -10.18
C ASP A 159 -8.72 8.47 -9.38
N GLY A 160 -8.15 7.48 -10.06
CA GLY A 160 -7.06 6.65 -9.56
C GLY A 160 -5.73 7.04 -10.19
N VAL A 161 -4.75 7.42 -9.38
CA VAL A 161 -3.45 7.91 -9.86
C VAL A 161 -2.27 7.32 -9.09
N PHE A 162 -1.21 7.01 -9.81
CA PHE A 162 0.12 6.74 -9.27
C PHE A 162 1.01 7.97 -9.47
N GLN A 163 1.46 8.58 -8.40
CA GLN A 163 2.41 9.70 -8.45
C GLN A 163 3.76 9.18 -8.00
N PHE A 164 4.74 9.27 -8.88
CA PHE A 164 6.10 8.91 -8.52
C PHE A 164 6.87 10.16 -8.09
N GLU A 165 7.70 10.00 -7.07
CA GLU A 165 8.75 10.95 -6.73
C GLU A 165 10.13 10.32 -6.90
N ASN A 166 11.14 10.93 -6.28
CA ASN A 166 12.52 10.58 -6.50
C ASN A 166 12.86 9.24 -5.85
N ASN A 167 13.16 8.23 -6.67
CA ASN A 167 13.58 6.88 -6.27
C ASN A 167 12.44 5.92 -5.87
N GLY A 168 11.18 6.25 -6.17
CA GLY A 168 10.08 5.30 -6.04
C GLY A 168 10.10 4.23 -7.14
N PHE A 169 9.85 2.98 -6.77
CA PHE A 169 9.74 1.85 -7.69
C PHE A 169 8.35 1.22 -7.63
N LEU A 170 7.78 0.95 -8.79
CA LEU A 170 6.61 0.10 -8.93
C LEU A 170 7.03 -1.18 -9.66
N LEU A 171 6.68 -2.32 -9.10
CA LEU A 171 7.02 -3.65 -9.63
C LEU A 171 5.72 -4.42 -9.81
N ILE A 172 5.49 -5.00 -10.98
CA ILE A 172 4.30 -5.84 -11.23
C ILE A 172 4.74 -7.16 -11.87
N ASN A 173 4.33 -8.28 -11.30
CA ASN A 173 4.65 -9.60 -11.86
C ASN A 173 4.06 -9.76 -13.27
N GLY A 174 4.84 -10.38 -14.17
CA GLY A 174 4.51 -10.54 -15.58
C GLY A 174 5.20 -9.52 -16.48
N ASN A 175 4.99 -9.66 -17.79
CA ASN A 175 5.48 -8.70 -18.78
C ASN A 175 4.35 -7.77 -19.22
N TRP A 176 4.42 -6.54 -18.76
CA TRP A 176 3.43 -5.48 -18.98
C TRP A 176 3.97 -4.32 -19.82
N VAL A 177 5.13 -4.49 -20.45
CA VAL A 177 5.73 -3.44 -21.28
C VAL A 177 4.78 -3.05 -22.40
N GLY A 178 4.49 -1.75 -22.50
CA GLY A 178 3.59 -1.21 -23.52
C GLY A 178 2.09 -1.50 -23.29
N ALA A 179 1.69 -2.03 -22.14
CA ALA A 179 0.28 -2.33 -21.83
C ALA A 179 -0.60 -1.10 -21.58
N GLY A 180 -0.06 0.13 -21.73
CA GLY A 180 -0.80 1.39 -21.54
C GLY A 180 -0.97 1.82 -20.08
N PHE A 181 -0.51 1.01 -19.13
CA PHE A 181 -0.54 1.31 -17.70
C PHE A 181 0.13 2.65 -17.29
N PRO A 182 1.18 3.15 -17.97
CA PRO A 182 1.73 4.48 -17.69
C PRO A 182 0.74 5.64 -17.83
N ALA A 183 -0.41 5.46 -18.47
CA ALA A 183 -1.45 6.50 -18.58
C ALA A 183 -2.00 6.96 -17.21
N TYR A 184 -1.85 6.14 -16.18
CA TYR A 184 -2.29 6.42 -14.82
C TYR A 184 -1.17 6.92 -13.91
N MET A 185 0.01 7.15 -14.48
CA MET A 185 1.19 7.53 -13.74
C MET A 185 1.60 8.97 -14.05
N SER A 186 2.05 9.67 -13.02
CA SER A 186 2.69 10.97 -13.18
C SER A 186 4.08 10.98 -12.53
N ALA A 187 4.97 11.76 -13.10
CA ALA A 187 6.30 12.04 -12.56
C ALA A 187 6.48 13.55 -12.38
N PRO A 188 7.42 14.00 -11.53
CA PRO A 188 7.67 15.41 -11.32
C PRO A 188 8.22 16.05 -12.60
N ALA A 189 8.04 17.36 -12.75
CA ALA A 189 8.54 18.10 -13.91
C ALA A 189 10.06 17.89 -14.13
N GLY A 190 10.47 17.74 -15.39
CA GLY A 190 11.87 17.48 -15.76
C GLY A 190 12.30 16.01 -15.63
N LYS A 191 11.34 15.10 -15.40
CA LYS A 191 11.56 13.66 -15.25
C LYS A 191 10.59 12.86 -16.11
N THR A 192 10.98 11.63 -16.43
CA THR A 192 10.15 10.68 -17.17
C THR A 192 10.10 9.34 -16.42
N ILE A 193 9.07 8.56 -16.70
CA ILE A 193 8.91 7.22 -16.15
C ILE A 193 9.57 6.25 -17.13
N ALA A 194 10.60 5.56 -16.65
CA ALA A 194 11.21 4.46 -17.36
C ALA A 194 10.46 3.16 -17.05
N GLU A 195 10.26 2.35 -18.07
CA GLU A 195 9.63 1.04 -18.00
C GLU A 195 10.63 -0.02 -18.48
N VAL A 196 10.83 -1.09 -17.71
CA VAL A 196 11.75 -2.18 -18.04
C VAL A 196 11.12 -3.52 -17.66
N TYR A 197 11.20 -4.51 -18.55
CA TYR A 197 10.92 -5.90 -18.18
C TYR A 197 12.18 -6.60 -17.70
N ASN A 198 12.17 -7.08 -16.45
CA ASN A 198 13.21 -7.89 -15.87
C ASN A 198 12.85 -9.38 -16.03
N SER A 199 13.45 -10.03 -17.03
CA SER A 199 13.20 -11.44 -17.33
C SER A 199 13.76 -12.41 -16.30
N THR A 200 14.70 -11.97 -15.45
CA THR A 200 15.26 -12.80 -14.37
C THR A 200 14.24 -12.97 -13.26
N ASP A 201 13.58 -11.88 -12.87
CA ASP A 201 12.58 -11.86 -11.80
C ASP A 201 11.15 -12.01 -12.31
N GLY A 202 10.96 -12.05 -13.63
CA GLY A 202 9.66 -12.24 -14.27
C GLY A 202 8.67 -11.10 -14.01
N ARG A 203 9.14 -9.85 -13.94
CA ARG A 203 8.33 -8.67 -13.58
C ARG A 203 8.65 -7.45 -14.43
N THR A 204 7.69 -6.56 -14.59
CA THR A 204 7.89 -5.21 -15.15
C THR A 204 8.13 -4.22 -14.02
N GLU A 205 9.09 -3.33 -14.23
CA GLU A 205 9.57 -2.35 -13.28
C GLU A 205 9.39 -0.95 -13.86
N TRP A 206 8.75 -0.06 -13.09
CA TRP A 206 8.64 1.37 -13.41
C TRP A 206 9.38 2.18 -12.36
N THR A 207 10.15 3.15 -12.83
CA THR A 207 10.90 4.09 -11.98
C THR A 207 11.01 5.44 -12.65
N VAL A 208 11.23 6.49 -11.87
CA VAL A 208 11.47 7.83 -12.40
C VAL A 208 12.95 8.02 -12.72
N VAL A 209 13.23 8.53 -13.91
CA VAL A 209 14.57 8.92 -14.36
C VAL A 209 14.57 10.39 -14.83
N PRO A 210 15.70 11.11 -14.74
CA PRO A 210 15.81 12.44 -15.35
C PRO A 210 15.49 12.41 -16.84
N GLU A 211 14.88 13.46 -17.37
CA GLU A 211 14.62 13.55 -18.81
C GLU A 211 15.92 13.40 -19.64
N PRO A 212 15.88 12.76 -20.81
CA PRO A 212 17.05 12.57 -21.67
C PRO A 212 17.79 13.88 -22.01
N ALA A 213 17.07 15.00 -22.13
CA ALA A 213 17.67 16.32 -22.36
C ALA A 213 18.51 16.80 -21.17
N THR A 214 18.09 16.51 -19.94
CA THR A 214 18.84 16.81 -18.71
C THR A 214 20.12 16.00 -18.62
N LEU A 215 20.08 14.72 -19.01
CA LEU A 215 21.27 13.87 -19.11
C LEU A 215 22.24 14.39 -20.19
N GLY A 216 21.71 14.79 -21.35
CA GLY A 216 22.50 15.38 -22.43
C GLY A 216 23.20 16.70 -22.03
N LEU A 217 22.52 17.57 -21.28
CA LEU A 217 23.08 18.85 -20.83
C LEU A 217 24.20 18.67 -19.79
N ILE A 218 24.06 17.71 -18.86
CA ILE A 218 25.09 17.37 -17.87
C ILE A 218 26.35 16.82 -18.57
N VAL A 219 26.18 15.97 -19.58
CA VAL A 219 27.30 15.45 -20.37
C VAL A 219 28.00 16.57 -21.15
N ILE A 220 27.25 17.48 -21.78
CA ILE A 220 27.83 18.60 -22.54
C ILE A 220 28.55 19.58 -21.61
N LEU A 221 27.97 19.93 -20.45
CA LEU A 221 28.61 20.80 -19.47
C LEU A 221 29.85 20.13 -18.86
N GLY A 222 29.78 18.85 -18.48
CA GLY A 222 30.92 18.06 -18.00
C GLY A 222 32.07 18.01 -19.01
N LEU A 223 31.76 17.81 -20.29
CA LEU A 223 32.75 17.86 -21.38
C LEU A 223 33.30 19.28 -21.61
N ALA A 224 32.49 20.33 -21.45
CA ALA A 224 32.94 21.72 -21.56
C ALA A 224 33.89 22.13 -20.42
N PHE A 225 33.68 21.62 -19.20
CA PHE A 225 34.59 21.82 -18.07
C PHE A 225 35.88 21.00 -18.19
N LEU A 226 35.84 19.80 -18.79
CA LEU A 226 37.03 18.99 -19.07
C LEU A 226 37.90 19.56 -20.19
N ARG A 227 37.34 20.33 -21.13
CA ARG A 227 38.08 21.02 -22.20
C ARG A 227 38.73 22.35 -21.81
N ARG A 228 38.57 22.81 -20.55
CA ARG A 228 39.19 24.04 -20.03
C ARG A 228 40.47 23.81 -19.21
N LYS A 229 41.10 22.64 -19.31
CA LYS A 229 42.47 22.40 -18.84
C LYS A 229 43.44 22.34 -20.00
#